data_AF-A0A6B0ZCE8-F1
#
_entry.id   AF-A0A6B0ZCE8-F1
#
_cell.length_a   1.000
_cell.length_b   1.000
_cell.length_c   1.000
_cell.angle_alpha   90.00
_cell.angle_beta   90.00
_cell.angle_gamma   90.00
#
_symmetry.space_group_name_H-M   'P 1'
#
loop_
_entity.id
_entity.type
_entity.pdbx_description
1 polymer ?
#
loop_
_entity_poly.entity_id
_entity_poly.type
_entity_poly.pdbx_seq_one_letter_code
_entity_poly.pdbx_strand_id
1 'polypeptide(L)'
;MRWLRRALVIVAAFSVVAASCGDGDDEPALDSDAAAMPDRDDTAEDDTAEDDAAASDSDTPDEAPDDEGDEVAPESTATEESDDPASEPAAPDGPVCGLATGEAATGEPIKVGAVVTITGAADFSSASRAATAYFDCVNANGGINGRPIQYLVEDDGTNPEQAAGAAARLVEDEGVVAMVASTSFLECGVNGPYYAENNVVVIAGTGAPRECFESANIAPVNAGPRISLIGAAQYGVETYGIEHVVCITFAIPNLGEWACDGIAEWGAAEGIAAEVVTHPIDTADPTSIVLEAAAKDPDAIVVIEPLPLGVAILQAAEQQDLAADIHWMAGTSLYDAAFPALVGPYWNGRFDAQIELATVDSTGPDNTLWVEVLDAYGSADQPRDTFSQSGFLAAKIFTETVLGLTDDELDDRGAVTEALRSIFRYESDLLCGSYYFGPGDEHKSNHAGRIASIVDGAWVQSADCFEVNDPDLEDTLALERELGLGG
;
A
#
# COMPACT_ATOMS: atom_id res chain seq x y z
N MET A 1 -55.06 -16.94 42.76
CA MET A 1 -56.01 -17.42 41.72
C MET A 1 -55.15 -17.73 40.50
N ARG A 2 -54.76 -19.01 40.33
CA ARG A 2 -55.17 -19.89 39.22
C ARG A 2 -54.58 -19.49 37.86
N TRP A 3 -53.57 -20.15 37.29
CA TRP A 3 -53.33 -21.59 36.92
C TRP A 3 -53.12 -21.55 35.37
N LEU A 4 -51.91 -21.74 34.86
CA LEU A 4 -51.33 -22.97 34.29
C LEU A 4 -52.00 -23.57 33.02
N ARG A 5 -51.15 -23.71 31.97
CA ARG A 5 -51.07 -24.77 30.94
C ARG A 5 -52.18 -24.90 29.88
N ARG A 6 -51.74 -24.99 28.61
CA ARG A 6 -51.76 -26.26 27.83
C ARG A 6 -50.92 -26.19 26.56
N ALA A 7 -50.02 -27.17 26.43
CA ALA A 7 -49.38 -27.59 25.20
C ALA A 7 -50.34 -28.43 24.34
N LEU A 8 -50.15 -28.43 23.03
CA LEU A 8 -50.53 -29.55 22.17
C LEU A 8 -49.48 -29.77 21.08
N VAL A 9 -49.01 -31.01 21.01
CA VAL A 9 -48.12 -31.61 20.02
C VAL A 9 -48.97 -32.25 18.93
N ILE A 10 -48.67 -32.03 17.64
CA ILE A 10 -49.03 -32.95 16.54
C ILE A 10 -47.88 -33.03 15.50
N VAL A 11 -47.19 -34.16 15.58
CA VAL A 11 -46.47 -35.02 14.61
C VAL A 11 -46.66 -34.77 13.09
N ALA A 12 -45.50 -34.59 12.44
CA ALA A 12 -44.92 -35.18 11.20
C ALA A 12 -45.73 -35.37 9.90
N ALA A 13 -45.09 -34.92 8.80
CA ALA A 13 -45.04 -35.65 7.51
C ALA A 13 -43.71 -35.37 6.80
N PHE A 14 -42.76 -36.29 6.92
CA PHE A 14 -41.62 -36.46 6.00
C PHE A 14 -42.08 -37.41 4.88
N SER A 15 -41.73 -37.12 3.63
CA SER A 15 -41.82 -38.09 2.53
C SER A 15 -40.47 -38.15 1.83
N VAL A 16 -39.81 -39.29 2.03
CA VAL A 16 -38.67 -39.79 1.27
C VAL A 16 -39.20 -40.37 -0.04
N VAL A 17 -38.54 -40.07 -1.16
CA VAL A 17 -38.58 -40.89 -2.37
C VAL A 17 -37.16 -41.38 -2.61
N ALA A 18 -36.97 -42.69 -2.46
CA ALA A 18 -35.82 -43.43 -2.95
C ALA A 18 -36.33 -44.75 -3.53
N ALA A 19 -35.91 -45.05 -4.76
CA ALA A 19 -35.69 -46.37 -5.36
C ALA A 19 -35.43 -46.18 -6.87
N SER A 20 -34.54 -46.88 -7.57
CA SER A 20 -33.49 -47.85 -7.21
C SER A 20 -32.88 -48.41 -8.52
N CYS A 21 -31.57 -48.67 -8.50
CA CYS A 21 -30.80 -49.74 -9.19
C CYS A 21 -30.71 -49.73 -10.73
N GLY A 22 -29.63 -50.18 -11.38
CA GLY A 22 -28.37 -50.87 -10.99
C GLY A 22 -27.46 -50.86 -12.22
N ASP A 23 -26.13 -50.92 -12.13
CA ASP A 23 -25.22 -52.05 -11.87
C ASP A 23 -24.25 -52.14 -13.07
N GLY A 24 -22.94 -52.29 -12.82
CA GLY A 24 -21.97 -52.58 -13.87
C GLY A 24 -20.55 -52.13 -13.55
N ASP A 25 -19.83 -52.97 -12.81
CA ASP A 25 -18.37 -52.99 -12.72
C ASP A 25 -17.72 -53.17 -14.10
N ASP A 26 -16.60 -52.48 -14.38
CA ASP A 26 -15.42 -53.02 -15.10
C ASP A 26 -14.35 -51.90 -15.26
N GLU A 27 -13.20 -52.06 -14.60
CA GLU A 27 -11.91 -51.46 -15.01
C GLU A 27 -11.28 -52.35 -16.11
N PRO A 28 -10.54 -51.80 -17.09
CA PRO A 28 -9.10 -51.59 -16.88
C PRO A 28 -8.48 -50.37 -17.59
N ALA A 29 -7.28 -50.01 -17.10
CA ALA A 29 -6.33 -49.08 -17.68
C ALA A 29 -5.90 -49.40 -19.13
N LEU A 30 -5.51 -48.37 -19.90
CA LEU A 30 -4.18 -48.16 -20.52
C LEU A 30 -4.22 -47.13 -21.67
N ASP A 31 -3.37 -46.11 -21.54
CA ASP A 31 -2.45 -45.54 -22.53
C ASP A 31 -2.99 -44.98 -23.87
N SER A 32 -2.75 -43.68 -24.12
CA SER A 32 -2.06 -43.21 -25.34
C SER A 32 -1.97 -41.67 -25.42
N ASP A 33 -0.72 -41.24 -25.59
CA ASP A 33 -0.25 -40.20 -26.49
C ASP A 33 -0.56 -38.72 -26.23
N ALA A 34 0.52 -38.08 -25.76
CA ALA A 34 0.83 -36.67 -25.91
C ALA A 34 0.67 -36.17 -27.35
N ALA A 35 0.00 -35.03 -27.50
CA ALA A 35 0.04 -34.21 -28.71
C ALA A 35 0.74 -32.89 -28.38
N ALA A 36 2.03 -32.82 -28.71
CA ALA A 36 2.77 -31.59 -28.94
C ALA A 36 2.42 -31.04 -30.32
N MET A 37 2.32 -29.72 -30.44
CA MET A 37 2.15 -28.95 -31.69
C MET A 37 2.74 -27.54 -31.48
N PRO A 38 3.27 -26.87 -32.52
CA PRO A 38 4.71 -26.92 -32.77
C PRO A 38 5.38 -25.54 -32.90
N ASP A 39 6.71 -25.60 -32.98
CA ASP A 39 7.66 -24.56 -33.37
C ASP A 39 7.23 -23.73 -34.60
N ARG A 40 7.52 -22.43 -34.54
CA ARG A 40 7.68 -21.58 -35.72
C ARG A 40 9.10 -21.03 -35.73
N ASP A 41 9.88 -21.56 -36.66
CA ASP A 41 11.06 -20.93 -37.21
C ASP A 41 10.82 -20.83 -38.73
N ASP A 42 11.01 -19.65 -39.30
CA ASP A 42 11.57 -19.50 -40.65
C ASP A 42 11.79 -18.01 -40.99
N THR A 43 13.06 -17.64 -40.83
CA THR A 43 13.97 -17.13 -41.88
C THR A 43 13.66 -15.84 -42.64
N ALA A 44 14.67 -14.97 -42.61
CA ALA A 44 14.89 -13.77 -43.41
C ALA A 44 15.29 -14.08 -44.84
N GLU A 45 14.97 -13.20 -45.79
CA GLU A 45 15.80 -12.90 -46.97
C GLU A 45 15.71 -11.42 -47.37
N ASP A 46 16.83 -11.00 -47.95
CA ASP A 46 17.37 -9.71 -48.36
C ASP A 46 16.75 -9.15 -49.66
N ASP A 47 16.82 -7.83 -49.86
CA ASP A 47 17.18 -7.23 -51.16
C ASP A 47 17.28 -5.67 -51.10
N THR A 48 18.51 -5.22 -51.36
CA THR A 48 19.06 -3.92 -51.81
C THR A 48 18.33 -3.28 -53.02
N ALA A 49 18.49 -2.03 -53.51
CA ALA A 49 19.15 -0.75 -53.19
C ALA A 49 18.67 0.31 -54.24
N GLU A 50 19.24 1.53 -54.19
CA GLU A 50 19.29 2.62 -55.21
C GLU A 50 18.15 3.70 -55.14
N ASP A 51 18.39 5.01 -55.17
CA ASP A 51 19.63 5.81 -55.31
C ASP A 51 19.38 7.30 -54.97
N ASP A 52 20.49 8.04 -54.89
CA ASP A 52 20.70 9.49 -55.06
C ASP A 52 20.36 10.49 -53.93
N ALA A 53 21.13 11.54 -53.66
CA ALA A 53 22.53 11.94 -53.80
C ALA A 53 22.57 13.44 -53.45
N ALA A 54 23.57 13.89 -52.66
CA ALA A 54 24.44 15.03 -52.99
C ALA A 54 25.23 15.52 -51.76
N ALA A 55 26.54 15.38 -51.89
CA ALA A 55 27.60 15.81 -50.99
C ALA A 55 27.93 17.31 -51.10
N SER A 56 28.73 17.83 -50.15
CA SER A 56 30.07 18.35 -50.51
C SER A 56 30.98 18.51 -49.29
N ASP A 57 32.18 17.95 -49.46
CA ASP A 57 33.39 17.97 -48.65
C ASP A 57 34.04 19.36 -48.48
N SER A 58 34.90 19.52 -47.47
CA SER A 58 36.36 19.65 -47.72
C SER A 58 37.19 19.72 -46.43
N ASP A 59 38.42 19.27 -46.60
CA ASP A 59 39.34 18.67 -45.64
C ASP A 59 40.62 19.54 -45.47
N THR A 60 41.17 19.55 -44.23
CA THR A 60 42.60 19.68 -43.80
C THR A 60 43.52 20.89 -44.19
N PRO A 61 44.73 21.10 -43.58
CA PRO A 61 45.31 20.76 -42.25
C PRO A 61 46.23 21.86 -41.59
N ASP A 62 46.73 21.56 -40.37
CA ASP A 62 48.04 21.88 -39.72
C ASP A 62 48.56 23.33 -39.49
N GLU A 63 48.96 23.63 -38.24
CA GLU A 63 50.28 24.20 -37.85
C GLU A 63 50.37 24.46 -36.32
N ALA A 64 51.44 23.97 -35.69
CA ALA A 64 51.95 24.42 -34.38
C ALA A 64 52.82 25.69 -34.53
N PRO A 65 53.19 26.38 -33.44
CA PRO A 65 54.52 26.10 -32.87
C PRO A 65 54.64 26.23 -31.33
N ASP A 66 55.79 25.74 -30.88
CA ASP A 66 56.39 25.72 -29.55
C ASP A 66 56.60 27.09 -28.89
N ASP A 67 56.63 27.13 -27.55
CA ASP A 67 57.68 27.87 -26.81
C ASP A 67 57.87 27.31 -25.38
N GLU A 68 59.13 27.22 -24.97
CA GLU A 68 59.67 26.61 -23.76
C GLU A 68 59.85 27.62 -22.60
N GLY A 69 60.03 27.07 -21.39
CA GLY A 69 60.79 27.70 -20.29
C GLY A 69 59.92 28.28 -19.16
N ASP A 70 60.28 28.21 -17.90
CA ASP A 70 61.46 27.67 -17.22
C ASP A 70 61.10 27.59 -15.71
N GLU A 71 61.90 26.84 -14.98
CA GLU A 71 61.80 26.50 -13.56
C GLU A 71 61.71 27.73 -12.61
N VAL A 72 61.23 27.50 -11.37
CA VAL A 72 61.95 27.78 -10.09
C VAL A 72 60.97 27.61 -8.92
N ALA A 73 61.22 26.59 -8.09
CA ALA A 73 60.81 26.54 -6.69
C ALA A 73 61.80 27.35 -5.81
N PRO A 74 61.38 27.77 -4.61
CA PRO A 74 62.24 27.42 -3.47
C PRO A 74 61.50 26.91 -2.23
N GLU A 75 62.27 26.16 -1.46
CA GLU A 75 61.96 25.47 -0.20
C GLU A 75 61.61 26.36 1.02
N SER A 76 60.85 25.74 1.92
CA SER A 76 61.02 25.65 3.39
C SER A 76 60.95 26.92 4.25
N THR A 77 59.93 26.95 5.12
CA THR A 77 60.10 27.25 6.56
C THR A 77 59.08 26.46 7.39
N ALA A 78 59.54 25.96 8.53
CA ALA A 78 58.83 25.08 9.46
C ALA A 78 58.00 25.82 10.52
N THR A 79 57.12 25.03 11.16
CA THR A 79 56.49 25.14 12.49
C THR A 79 55.50 26.27 12.77
N GLU A 80 54.24 25.91 13.02
CA GLU A 80 53.58 26.09 14.33
C GLU A 80 52.37 25.15 14.44
N GLU A 81 52.32 24.35 15.53
CA GLU A 81 51.14 23.61 15.99
C GLU A 81 50.05 24.62 16.38
N SER A 82 48.86 24.48 15.80
CA SER A 82 47.63 25.02 16.35
C SER A 82 46.63 23.88 16.49
N ASP A 83 46.29 23.55 17.74
CA ASP A 83 45.14 22.73 18.10
C ASP A 83 43.87 23.33 17.50
N ASP A 84 43.38 22.74 16.41
CA ASP A 84 42.02 22.98 15.91
C ASP A 84 41.05 22.09 16.71
N PRO A 85 39.91 22.64 17.19
CA PRO A 85 38.88 21.82 17.79
C PRO A 85 38.33 20.90 16.70
N ALA A 86 38.20 19.61 17.02
CA ALA A 86 37.66 18.60 16.12
C ALA A 86 36.46 19.17 15.36
N SER A 87 36.63 19.32 14.04
CA SER A 87 35.57 19.64 13.11
C SER A 87 34.49 18.58 13.25
N GLU A 88 33.31 19.00 13.71
CA GLU A 88 32.08 18.22 13.58
C GLU A 88 32.01 17.69 12.14
N PRO A 89 31.80 16.38 11.92
CA PRO A 89 31.65 15.87 10.56
C PRO A 89 30.53 16.66 9.89
N ALA A 90 30.80 17.17 8.68
CA ALA A 90 29.79 17.83 7.88
C ALA A 90 28.58 16.88 7.79
N ALA A 91 27.37 17.42 8.03
CA ALA A 91 26.15 16.65 7.85
C ALA A 91 26.17 16.03 6.45
N PRO A 92 25.75 14.76 6.29
CA PRO A 92 25.74 14.13 4.98
C PRO A 92 24.92 14.99 4.01
N ASP A 93 25.46 15.21 2.81
CA ASP A 93 24.73 15.85 1.71
C ASP A 93 23.67 14.87 1.20
N GLY A 94 22.50 14.82 1.84
CA GLY A 94 21.39 13.93 1.45
C GLY A 94 20.43 13.59 2.59
N PRO A 95 19.36 12.81 2.30
CA PRO A 95 18.42 12.34 3.32
C PRO A 95 19.11 11.46 4.35
N VAL A 96 18.71 11.61 5.61
CA VAL A 96 19.26 10.88 6.76
C VAL A 96 18.44 9.62 7.02
N CYS A 97 19.02 8.45 6.74
CA CYS A 97 18.40 7.13 6.94
C CYS A 97 19.35 6.19 7.70
N GLY A 98 18.81 5.15 8.36
CA GLY A 98 19.61 4.11 9.01
C GLY A 98 20.55 4.66 10.09
N LEU A 99 21.82 4.22 10.07
CA LEU A 99 22.86 4.70 11.00
C LEU A 99 23.39 6.10 10.68
N ALA A 100 23.02 6.69 9.53
CA ALA A 100 23.43 8.02 9.11
C ALA A 100 24.97 8.24 9.10
N THR A 101 25.74 7.21 8.77
CA THR A 101 27.21 7.27 8.80
C THR A 101 27.80 8.04 7.61
N GLY A 102 27.02 8.25 6.55
CA GLY A 102 27.48 8.80 5.27
C GLY A 102 28.30 7.83 4.42
N GLU A 103 28.46 6.57 4.85
CA GLU A 103 29.23 5.54 4.17
C GLU A 103 28.34 4.33 3.86
N ALA A 104 28.46 3.76 2.66
CA ALA A 104 27.64 2.61 2.27
C ALA A 104 27.96 1.35 3.10
N ALA A 105 26.92 0.58 3.43
CA ALA A 105 27.04 -0.70 4.11
C ALA A 105 27.68 -1.76 3.20
N THR A 106 28.55 -2.61 3.78
CA THR A 106 29.28 -3.65 3.03
C THR A 106 29.26 -5.02 3.70
N GLY A 107 28.55 -5.17 4.81
CA GLY A 107 28.40 -6.44 5.54
C GLY A 107 27.53 -7.46 4.80
N GLU A 108 27.31 -8.61 5.44
CA GLU A 108 26.38 -9.63 4.93
C GLU A 108 24.94 -9.08 4.92
N PRO A 109 24.18 -9.18 3.83
CA PRO A 109 22.86 -8.56 3.77
C PRO A 109 21.84 -9.12 4.78
N ILE A 110 20.91 -8.29 5.21
CA ILE A 110 19.69 -8.68 5.93
C ILE A 110 18.57 -8.76 4.89
N LYS A 111 18.01 -9.95 4.70
CA LYS A 111 16.99 -10.17 3.68
C LYS A 111 15.59 -9.90 4.22
N VAL A 112 14.84 -9.09 3.49
CA VAL A 112 13.47 -8.70 3.81
C VAL A 112 12.60 -8.90 2.58
N GLY A 113 11.40 -9.45 2.76
CA GLY A 113 10.50 -9.77 1.65
C GLY A 113 9.30 -8.83 1.53
N ALA A 114 8.64 -8.84 0.39
CA ALA A 114 7.29 -8.33 0.21
C ALA A 114 6.58 -9.10 -0.90
N VAL A 115 5.31 -9.42 -0.69
CA VAL A 115 4.43 -9.89 -1.75
C VAL A 115 3.52 -8.73 -2.14
N VAL A 116 3.46 -8.44 -3.43
CA VAL A 116 2.82 -7.24 -3.96
C VAL A 116 1.99 -7.61 -5.19
N THR A 117 0.82 -7.01 -5.34
CA THR A 117 0.10 -7.08 -6.63
C THR A 117 0.70 -6.04 -7.57
N ILE A 118 1.51 -6.48 -8.54
CA ILE A 118 2.13 -5.60 -9.56
C ILE A 118 1.44 -5.81 -10.91
N THR A 119 1.17 -7.07 -11.27
CA THR A 119 0.42 -7.41 -12.48
C THR A 119 -0.97 -7.98 -12.15
N GLY A 120 -1.84 -8.07 -13.15
CA GLY A 120 -3.20 -8.59 -12.99
C GLY A 120 -4.25 -7.48 -12.93
N ALA A 121 -5.03 -7.45 -11.85
CA ALA A 121 -6.23 -6.60 -11.76
C ALA A 121 -5.94 -5.10 -11.62
N ALA A 122 -4.87 -4.76 -10.90
CA ALA A 122 -4.35 -3.39 -10.78
C ALA A 122 -2.90 -3.42 -10.30
N ASP A 123 -2.15 -2.35 -10.54
CA ASP A 123 -0.83 -2.14 -9.95
C ASP A 123 -0.99 -1.52 -8.55
N PHE A 124 -0.45 -2.19 -7.54
CA PHE A 124 -0.45 -1.76 -6.14
C PHE A 124 0.98 -1.60 -5.58
N SER A 125 1.96 -1.35 -6.44
CA SER A 125 3.39 -1.30 -6.09
C SER A 125 3.89 0.00 -5.45
N SER A 126 3.04 1.02 -5.29
CA SER A 126 3.45 2.34 -4.79
C SER A 126 4.21 2.25 -3.45
N ALA A 127 3.66 1.48 -2.50
CA ALA A 127 4.25 1.26 -1.19
C ALA A 127 5.61 0.53 -1.25
N SER A 128 5.69 -0.59 -1.97
CA SER A 128 6.93 -1.37 -2.05
C SER A 128 8.04 -0.62 -2.78
N ARG A 129 7.72 0.15 -3.82
CA ARG A 129 8.71 1.01 -4.48
C ARG A 129 9.23 2.11 -3.57
N ALA A 130 8.39 2.69 -2.70
CA ALA A 130 8.83 3.65 -1.70
C ALA A 130 9.70 3.03 -0.60
N ALA A 131 9.36 1.80 -0.18
CA ALA A 131 10.19 1.01 0.72
C ALA A 131 11.56 0.69 0.10
N THR A 132 11.62 0.33 -1.18
CA THR A 132 12.88 0.13 -1.92
C THR A 132 13.74 1.40 -1.85
N ALA A 133 13.19 2.56 -2.19
CA ALA A 133 13.92 3.84 -2.14
C ALA A 133 14.43 4.14 -0.72
N TYR A 134 13.63 3.86 0.31
CA TYR A 134 14.06 4.03 1.70
C TYR A 134 15.19 3.06 2.09
N PHE A 135 15.09 1.78 1.73
CA PHE A 135 16.16 0.81 2.01
C PHE A 135 17.45 1.12 1.24
N ASP A 136 17.36 1.64 0.02
CA ASP A 136 18.53 2.12 -0.71
C ASP A 136 19.19 3.30 0.01
N CYS A 137 18.39 4.23 0.56
CA CYS A 137 18.89 5.29 1.43
C CYS A 137 19.56 4.74 2.69
N VAL A 138 18.95 3.76 3.37
CA VAL A 138 19.54 3.08 4.54
C VAL A 138 20.87 2.43 4.18
N ASN A 139 20.94 1.71 3.06
CA ASN A 139 22.14 1.02 2.58
C ASN A 139 23.28 1.98 2.25
N ALA A 140 22.96 3.12 1.64
CA ALA A 140 23.94 4.18 1.35
C ALA A 140 24.45 4.88 2.62
N ASN A 141 23.70 4.82 3.72
CA ASN A 141 23.98 5.51 4.99
C ASN A 141 24.39 4.56 6.14
N GLY A 142 25.03 3.45 5.82
CA GLY A 142 25.65 2.55 6.79
C GLY A 142 24.82 1.33 7.17
N GLY A 143 23.61 1.19 6.62
CA GLY A 143 22.77 0.02 6.80
C GLY A 143 22.35 -0.18 8.25
N ILE A 144 22.14 -1.45 8.62
CA ILE A 144 21.90 -1.91 9.99
C ILE A 144 23.20 -2.54 10.49
N ASN A 145 23.87 -1.94 11.47
CA ASN A 145 25.17 -2.41 11.97
C ASN A 145 26.24 -2.64 10.86
N GLY A 146 26.23 -1.83 9.79
CA GLY A 146 27.12 -1.99 8.65
C GLY A 146 26.67 -3.04 7.62
N ARG A 147 25.52 -3.68 7.83
CA ARG A 147 24.90 -4.66 6.93
C ARG A 147 23.83 -4.00 6.05
N PRO A 148 23.87 -4.18 4.73
CA PRO A 148 22.81 -3.66 3.86
C PRO A 148 21.53 -4.49 4.02
N ILE A 149 20.38 -3.88 3.79
CA ILE A 149 19.10 -4.55 3.61
C ILE A 149 18.99 -4.97 2.14
N GLN A 150 18.74 -6.27 1.92
CA GLN A 150 18.36 -6.79 0.61
C GLN A 150 16.84 -6.96 0.59
N TYR A 151 16.15 -6.06 -0.10
CA TYR A 151 14.70 -6.08 -0.22
C TYR A 151 14.26 -6.86 -1.46
N LEU A 152 13.44 -7.90 -1.24
CA LEU A 152 13.00 -8.84 -2.26
C LEU A 152 11.48 -8.70 -2.45
N VAL A 153 11.07 -8.21 -3.61
CA VAL A 153 9.66 -8.00 -3.96
C VAL A 153 9.21 -9.06 -4.94
N GLU A 154 8.13 -9.75 -4.63
CA GLU A 154 7.53 -10.78 -5.47
C GLU A 154 6.11 -10.38 -5.89
N ASP A 155 5.83 -10.50 -7.19
CA ASP A 155 4.51 -10.23 -7.76
C ASP A 155 3.59 -11.44 -7.57
N ASP A 156 2.38 -11.21 -7.08
CA ASP A 156 1.35 -12.24 -6.97
C ASP A 156 0.50 -12.40 -8.23
N GLY A 157 0.55 -11.46 -9.17
CA GLY A 157 -0.22 -11.49 -10.42
C GLY A 157 -1.74 -11.55 -10.23
N THR A 158 -2.25 -11.16 -9.05
CA THR A 158 -3.63 -11.41 -8.62
C THR A 158 -4.02 -12.90 -8.69
N ASN A 159 -3.07 -13.80 -8.42
CA ASN A 159 -3.26 -15.25 -8.46
C ASN A 159 -2.93 -15.88 -7.09
N PRO A 160 -3.89 -16.59 -6.44
CA PRO A 160 -3.64 -17.18 -5.12
C PRO A 160 -2.51 -18.23 -5.06
N GLU A 161 -2.31 -19.03 -6.12
CA GLU A 161 -1.22 -20.03 -6.15
C GLU A 161 0.13 -19.34 -6.26
N GLN A 162 0.22 -18.29 -7.07
CA GLN A 162 1.42 -17.46 -7.19
C GLN A 162 1.70 -16.69 -5.90
N ALA A 163 0.69 -16.14 -5.24
CA ALA A 163 0.82 -15.48 -3.93
C ALA A 163 1.39 -16.44 -2.87
N ALA A 164 0.89 -17.68 -2.81
CA ALA A 164 1.40 -18.71 -1.91
C ALA A 164 2.84 -19.12 -2.24
N GLY A 165 3.15 -19.31 -3.53
CA GLY A 165 4.49 -19.65 -3.99
C GLY A 165 5.51 -18.53 -3.73
N ALA A 166 5.10 -17.27 -3.86
CA ALA A 166 5.92 -16.10 -3.57
C ALA A 166 6.29 -16.04 -2.08
N ALA A 167 5.32 -16.22 -1.18
CA ALA A 167 5.57 -16.27 0.25
C ALA A 167 6.50 -17.43 0.64
N ALA A 168 6.25 -18.64 0.11
CA ALA A 168 7.10 -19.79 0.38
C ALA A 168 8.55 -19.56 -0.08
N ARG A 169 8.76 -19.03 -1.30
CA ARG A 169 10.09 -18.70 -1.81
C ARG A 169 10.81 -17.68 -0.91
N LEU A 170 10.14 -16.60 -0.53
CA LEU A 170 10.75 -15.58 0.35
C LEU A 170 11.12 -16.16 1.71
N VAL A 171 10.25 -16.96 2.31
CA VAL A 171 10.43 -17.48 3.67
C VAL A 171 11.39 -18.67 3.73
N GLU A 172 11.30 -19.62 2.81
CA GLU A 172 12.06 -20.88 2.83
C GLU A 172 13.35 -20.80 2.02
N ASP A 173 13.30 -20.29 0.79
CA ASP A 173 14.45 -20.29 -0.11
C ASP A 173 15.37 -19.09 0.17
N GLU A 174 14.78 -17.90 0.29
CA GLU A 174 15.54 -16.67 0.52
C GLU A 174 15.87 -16.46 2.00
N GLY A 175 15.04 -16.99 2.90
CA GLY A 175 15.28 -16.92 4.33
C GLY A 175 15.05 -15.51 4.91
N VAL A 176 14.06 -14.77 4.39
CA VAL A 176 13.79 -13.41 4.89
C VAL A 176 13.46 -13.42 6.38
N VAL A 177 13.85 -12.34 7.08
CA VAL A 177 13.61 -12.20 8.53
C VAL A 177 12.23 -11.61 8.84
N ALA A 178 11.64 -10.88 7.90
CA ALA A 178 10.31 -10.30 7.99
C ALA A 178 9.78 -9.97 6.59
N MET A 179 8.48 -9.70 6.53
CA MET A 179 7.86 -9.07 5.37
C MET A 179 7.61 -7.59 5.66
N VAL A 180 7.97 -6.70 4.74
CA VAL A 180 7.87 -5.25 4.95
C VAL A 180 7.33 -4.57 3.70
N ALA A 181 6.36 -3.68 3.88
CA ALA A 181 5.68 -2.99 2.81
C ALA A 181 4.97 -3.91 1.78
N SER A 182 4.59 -5.14 2.19
CA SER A 182 3.62 -5.97 1.43
C SER A 182 2.37 -5.16 1.15
N THR A 183 1.83 -5.28 -0.07
CA THR A 183 0.63 -4.58 -0.54
C THR A 183 -0.05 -5.39 -1.64
N SER A 184 -1.12 -6.09 -1.30
CA SER A 184 -1.77 -7.06 -2.19
C SER A 184 -3.26 -7.19 -1.88
N PHE A 185 -4.04 -7.55 -2.90
CA PHE A 185 -5.47 -7.89 -2.74
C PHE A 185 -5.71 -9.28 -2.15
N LEU A 186 -4.68 -10.14 -2.11
CA LEU A 186 -4.81 -11.57 -1.81
C LEU A 186 -3.90 -12.03 -0.67
N GLU A 187 -2.69 -11.48 -0.57
CA GLU A 187 -1.61 -12.01 0.27
C GLU A 187 -2.06 -12.21 1.72
N CYS A 188 -2.72 -11.23 2.34
CA CYS A 188 -3.10 -11.36 3.75
C CYS A 188 -4.00 -12.58 4.00
N GLY A 189 -4.98 -12.82 3.13
CA GLY A 189 -5.89 -13.96 3.24
C GLY A 189 -5.25 -15.29 2.83
N VAL A 190 -4.38 -15.28 1.81
CA VAL A 190 -3.73 -16.49 1.29
C VAL A 190 -2.57 -16.94 2.18
N ASN A 191 -1.73 -16.01 2.63
CA ASN A 191 -0.45 -16.27 3.27
C ASN A 191 -0.46 -16.02 4.79
N GLY A 192 -1.46 -15.34 5.34
CA GLY A 192 -1.58 -15.07 6.77
C GLY A 192 -1.36 -16.31 7.66
N PRO A 193 -2.06 -17.44 7.42
CA PRO A 193 -1.83 -18.67 8.17
C PRO A 193 -0.41 -19.23 8.01
N TYR A 194 0.16 -19.15 6.80
CA TYR A 194 1.53 -19.60 6.54
C TYR A 194 2.57 -18.76 7.31
N TYR A 195 2.39 -17.44 7.36
CA TYR A 195 3.25 -16.56 8.16
C TYR A 195 3.16 -16.87 9.65
N ALA A 196 1.96 -17.16 10.16
CA ALA A 196 1.76 -17.60 11.55
C ALA A 196 2.49 -18.91 11.86
N GLU A 197 2.35 -19.93 10.98
CA GLU A 197 3.00 -21.23 11.13
C GLU A 197 4.54 -21.14 11.11
N ASN A 198 5.09 -20.18 10.36
CA ASN A 198 6.53 -20.01 10.17
C ASN A 198 7.16 -18.90 11.03
N ASN A 199 6.40 -18.32 11.97
CA ASN A 199 6.83 -17.22 12.84
C ASN A 199 7.41 -16.02 12.06
N VAL A 200 6.76 -15.68 10.95
CA VAL A 200 7.07 -14.49 10.13
C VAL A 200 6.01 -13.44 10.42
N VAL A 201 6.44 -12.19 10.55
CA VAL A 201 5.54 -11.05 10.70
C VAL A 201 5.61 -10.14 9.49
N VAL A 202 4.53 -9.42 9.25
CA VAL A 202 4.35 -8.50 8.13
C VAL A 202 4.05 -7.10 8.68
N ILE A 203 4.97 -6.16 8.49
CA ILE A 203 4.66 -4.73 8.60
C ILE A 203 4.15 -4.32 7.22
N ALA A 204 2.84 -4.46 7.01
CA ALA A 204 2.24 -4.20 5.71
C ALA A 204 2.26 -2.70 5.41
N GLY A 205 2.65 -2.34 4.19
CA GLY A 205 2.65 -0.95 3.75
C GLY A 205 1.22 -0.49 3.57
N THR A 206 0.42 -1.30 2.87
CA THR A 206 -1.02 -1.08 2.73
C THR A 206 -1.75 -2.41 2.90
N GLY A 207 -2.56 -2.50 3.95
CA GLY A 207 -3.59 -3.50 4.12
C GLY A 207 -4.85 -3.08 3.35
N ALA A 208 -5.39 -4.02 2.57
CA ALA A 208 -6.63 -3.81 1.83
C ALA A 208 -7.70 -4.80 2.29
N PRO A 209 -7.57 -6.13 2.05
CA PRO A 209 -8.59 -7.08 2.48
C PRO A 209 -8.66 -7.16 4.02
N ARG A 210 -9.84 -7.54 4.52
CA ARG A 210 -10.16 -7.71 5.95
C ARG A 210 -9.07 -8.50 6.70
N GLU A 211 -8.56 -9.55 6.07
CA GLU A 211 -7.55 -10.45 6.64
C GLU A 211 -6.22 -9.77 6.95
N CYS A 212 -5.93 -8.61 6.36
CA CYS A 212 -4.74 -7.82 6.74
C CYS A 212 -4.89 -7.24 8.15
N PHE A 213 -6.12 -6.95 8.58
CA PHE A 213 -6.44 -6.30 9.85
C PHE A 213 -6.81 -7.32 10.93
N GLU A 214 -7.25 -8.52 10.55
CA GLU A 214 -7.67 -9.60 11.45
C GLU A 214 -6.63 -10.74 11.54
N SER A 215 -5.35 -10.37 11.56
CA SER A 215 -4.24 -11.33 11.60
C SER A 215 -3.27 -11.02 12.72
N ALA A 216 -2.91 -12.04 13.49
CA ALA A 216 -1.91 -11.96 14.56
C ALA A 216 -0.47 -11.75 14.03
N ASN A 217 -0.25 -11.88 12.72
CA ASN A 217 1.06 -11.81 12.08
C ASN A 217 1.17 -10.67 11.06
N ILE A 218 0.11 -9.91 10.81
CA ILE A 218 0.10 -8.81 9.85
C ILE A 218 -0.40 -7.57 10.57
N ALA A 219 0.39 -6.50 10.50
CA ALA A 219 0.05 -5.20 11.08
C ALA A 219 0.24 -4.10 10.01
N PRO A 220 -0.85 -3.68 9.34
CA PRO A 220 -0.82 -2.59 8.37
C PRO A 220 -0.51 -1.24 9.00
N VAL A 221 0.25 -0.42 8.29
CA VAL A 221 0.54 0.98 8.67
C VAL A 221 -0.66 1.90 8.37
N ASN A 222 -1.39 1.61 7.31
CA ASN A 222 -2.58 2.35 6.91
C ASN A 222 -3.81 1.88 7.71
N ALA A 223 -4.91 2.63 7.65
CA ALA A 223 -6.15 2.30 8.35
C ALA A 223 -7.03 1.31 7.58
N GLY A 224 -6.91 1.31 6.26
CA GLY A 224 -7.65 0.42 5.38
C GLY A 224 -8.95 1.00 4.85
N PRO A 225 -9.50 0.35 3.80
CA PRO A 225 -10.62 0.89 3.05
C PRO A 225 -11.89 1.04 3.90
N ARG A 226 -12.12 0.15 4.87
CA ARG A 226 -13.29 0.23 5.76
C ARG A 226 -13.25 1.49 6.62
N ILE A 227 -12.16 1.69 7.36
CA ILE A 227 -11.97 2.88 8.19
C ILE A 227 -12.00 4.15 7.34
N SER A 228 -11.33 4.14 6.18
CA SER A 228 -11.29 5.30 5.30
C SER A 228 -12.68 5.71 4.80
N LEU A 229 -13.48 4.73 4.36
CA LEU A 229 -14.85 4.94 3.89
C LEU A 229 -15.79 5.41 5.00
N ILE A 230 -15.74 4.80 6.18
CA ILE A 230 -16.55 5.23 7.34
C ILE A 230 -16.14 6.65 7.76
N GLY A 231 -14.83 6.96 7.80
CA GLY A 231 -14.35 8.29 8.14
C GLY A 231 -14.82 9.36 7.16
N ALA A 232 -14.84 9.06 5.85
CA ALA A 232 -15.42 9.95 4.84
C ALA A 232 -16.93 10.17 5.11
N ALA A 233 -17.70 9.09 5.28
CA ALA A 233 -19.13 9.19 5.54
C ALA A 233 -19.45 9.94 6.86
N GLN A 234 -18.70 9.66 7.93
CA GLN A 234 -18.80 10.33 9.22
C GLN A 234 -18.60 11.83 9.10
N TYR A 235 -17.52 12.26 8.44
CA TYR A 235 -17.29 13.68 8.19
C TYR A 235 -18.45 14.31 7.41
N GLY A 236 -18.97 13.60 6.41
CA GLY A 236 -20.09 14.06 5.61
C GLY A 236 -21.35 14.29 6.44
N VAL A 237 -21.69 13.36 7.32
CA VAL A 237 -22.82 13.48 8.25
C VAL A 237 -22.62 14.67 9.21
N GLU A 238 -21.44 14.78 9.82
CA GLU A 238 -21.15 15.82 10.80
C GLU A 238 -21.10 17.23 10.20
N THR A 239 -20.60 17.36 8.97
CA THR A 239 -20.33 18.64 8.32
C THR A 239 -21.47 19.11 7.44
N TYR A 240 -22.07 18.19 6.68
CA TYR A 240 -23.08 18.50 5.66
C TYR A 240 -24.49 18.05 6.03
N GLY A 241 -24.65 17.30 7.12
CA GLY A 241 -25.95 16.79 7.56
C GLY A 241 -26.52 15.73 6.61
N ILE A 242 -25.64 14.94 5.99
CA ILE A 242 -26.00 13.79 5.15
C ILE A 242 -26.82 12.78 5.98
N GLU A 243 -27.89 12.23 5.41
CA GLU A 243 -28.73 11.20 6.04
C GLU A 243 -28.77 9.91 5.20
N HIS A 244 -28.43 9.98 3.90
CA HIS A 244 -28.36 8.85 2.97
C HIS A 244 -27.05 8.82 2.17
N VAL A 245 -26.28 7.74 2.32
CA VAL A 245 -25.01 7.50 1.64
C VAL A 245 -25.10 6.31 0.68
N VAL A 246 -24.54 6.44 -0.51
CA VAL A 246 -24.28 5.30 -1.41
C VAL A 246 -22.78 5.07 -1.54
N CYS A 247 -22.34 3.84 -1.26
CA CYS A 247 -20.95 3.42 -1.42
C CYS A 247 -20.76 2.75 -2.79
N ILE A 248 -19.77 3.21 -3.56
CA ILE A 248 -19.35 2.59 -4.83
C ILE A 248 -18.03 1.85 -4.60
N THR A 249 -18.00 0.57 -4.95
CA THR A 249 -16.79 -0.26 -4.83
C THR A 249 -16.74 -1.38 -5.87
N PHE A 250 -15.56 -1.90 -6.13
CA PHE A 250 -15.36 -3.15 -6.85
C PHE A 250 -15.74 -4.40 -6.01
N ALA A 251 -16.16 -5.47 -6.68
CA ALA A 251 -16.58 -6.73 -6.07
C ALA A 251 -15.40 -7.71 -5.89
N ILE A 252 -14.52 -7.42 -4.93
CA ILE A 252 -13.48 -8.37 -4.47
C ILE A 252 -13.91 -8.94 -3.10
N PRO A 253 -13.94 -10.28 -2.93
CA PRO A 253 -14.29 -10.90 -1.65
C PRO A 253 -13.45 -10.37 -0.49
N ASN A 254 -14.08 -10.15 0.67
CA ASN A 254 -13.46 -9.65 1.89
C ASN A 254 -12.74 -8.30 1.75
N LEU A 255 -13.02 -7.55 0.68
CA LEU A 255 -12.44 -6.23 0.44
C LEU A 255 -13.54 -5.19 0.22
N GLY A 256 -14.05 -5.07 -1.01
CA GLY A 256 -14.95 -3.98 -1.38
C GLY A 256 -16.28 -4.05 -0.63
N GLU A 257 -16.93 -5.21 -0.67
CA GLU A 257 -18.18 -5.43 0.07
C GLU A 257 -17.98 -5.25 1.57
N TRP A 258 -16.91 -5.82 2.17
CA TRP A 258 -16.63 -5.66 3.60
C TRP A 258 -16.41 -4.19 4.00
N ALA A 259 -15.73 -3.40 3.16
CA ALA A 259 -15.48 -1.99 3.42
C ALA A 259 -16.77 -1.16 3.34
N CYS A 260 -17.57 -1.35 2.30
CA CYS A 260 -18.86 -0.64 2.15
C CYS A 260 -19.93 -1.13 3.13
N ASP A 261 -19.96 -2.42 3.47
CA ASP A 261 -20.83 -2.97 4.52
C ASP A 261 -20.51 -2.32 5.88
N GLY A 262 -19.26 -1.90 6.10
CA GLY A 262 -18.88 -1.10 7.27
C GLY A 262 -19.62 0.23 7.37
N ILE A 263 -19.86 0.92 6.25
CA ILE A 263 -20.70 2.13 6.24
C ILE A 263 -22.14 1.80 6.63
N ALA A 264 -22.67 0.65 6.19
CA ALA A 264 -24.03 0.23 6.56
C ALA A 264 -24.15 -0.15 8.04
N GLU A 265 -23.14 -0.82 8.60
CA GLU A 265 -23.09 -1.17 10.02
C GLU A 265 -22.97 0.08 10.91
N TRP A 266 -22.04 0.97 10.57
CA TRP A 266 -21.89 2.27 11.22
C TRP A 266 -23.17 3.12 11.09
N GLY A 267 -23.72 3.22 9.88
CA GLY A 267 -24.92 3.99 9.60
C GLY A 267 -26.13 3.48 10.38
N ALA A 268 -26.28 2.17 10.55
CA ALA A 268 -27.32 1.60 11.40
C ALA A 268 -27.19 2.02 12.89
N ALA A 269 -25.97 2.21 13.39
CA ALA A 269 -25.71 2.71 14.74
C ALA A 269 -26.03 4.21 14.89
N GLU A 270 -25.73 5.01 13.87
CA GLU A 270 -25.91 6.47 13.86
C GLU A 270 -27.26 6.94 13.31
N GLY A 271 -28.05 6.04 12.70
CA GLY A 271 -29.34 6.38 12.08
C GLY A 271 -29.22 6.92 10.65
N ILE A 272 -28.14 6.57 9.95
CA ILE A 272 -27.83 6.95 8.57
C ILE A 272 -28.17 5.80 7.64
N ALA A 273 -28.91 6.07 6.56
CA ALA A 273 -29.18 5.08 5.52
C ALA A 273 -27.91 4.89 4.68
N ALA A 274 -27.53 3.63 4.42
CA ALA A 274 -26.42 3.33 3.53
C ALA A 274 -26.80 2.20 2.56
N GLU A 275 -26.41 2.36 1.31
CA GLU A 275 -26.56 1.36 0.27
C GLU A 275 -25.25 1.18 -0.49
N VAL A 276 -25.06 0.00 -1.09
CA VAL A 276 -23.84 -0.33 -1.86
C VAL A 276 -24.18 -0.51 -3.34
N VAL A 277 -23.29 -0.04 -4.21
CA VAL A 277 -23.23 -0.36 -5.64
C VAL A 277 -21.89 -1.05 -5.88
N THR A 278 -21.94 -2.30 -6.32
CA THR A 278 -20.74 -3.07 -6.64
C THR A 278 -20.58 -3.31 -8.13
N HIS A 279 -19.34 -3.44 -8.59
CA HIS A 279 -19.03 -3.79 -9.98
C HIS A 279 -17.81 -4.70 -10.12
N PRO A 280 -17.69 -5.47 -11.21
CA PRO A 280 -16.43 -6.15 -11.52
C PRO A 280 -15.33 -5.12 -11.81
N ILE A 281 -14.10 -5.36 -11.34
CA ILE A 281 -12.98 -4.42 -11.49
C ILE A 281 -12.48 -4.32 -12.95
N ASP A 282 -12.58 -5.40 -13.71
CA ASP A 282 -12.01 -5.55 -15.06
C ASP A 282 -12.95 -5.10 -16.19
N THR A 283 -14.24 -5.05 -15.91
CA THR A 283 -15.33 -4.83 -16.88
C THR A 283 -16.29 -3.73 -16.43
N ALA A 284 -15.86 -2.90 -15.48
CA ALA A 284 -16.60 -1.76 -14.96
C ALA A 284 -17.02 -0.79 -16.08
N ASP A 285 -18.28 -0.38 -16.06
CA ASP A 285 -18.80 0.71 -16.88
C ASP A 285 -19.10 1.92 -15.99
N PRO A 286 -18.26 2.98 -16.00
CA PRO A 286 -18.41 4.12 -15.10
C PRO A 286 -19.78 4.81 -15.20
N THR A 287 -20.38 4.86 -16.40
CA THR A 287 -21.68 5.52 -16.59
C THR A 287 -22.80 4.73 -15.92
N SER A 288 -22.82 3.41 -16.07
CA SER A 288 -23.82 2.55 -15.44
C SER A 288 -23.72 2.60 -13.91
N ILE A 289 -22.49 2.57 -13.39
CA ILE A 289 -22.20 2.68 -11.96
C ILE A 289 -22.78 3.97 -11.37
N VAL A 290 -22.46 5.14 -11.96
CA VAL A 290 -22.95 6.42 -11.43
C VAL A 290 -24.46 6.59 -11.57
N LEU A 291 -25.07 6.07 -12.65
CA LEU A 291 -26.52 6.13 -12.84
C LEU A 291 -27.26 5.22 -11.85
N GLU A 292 -26.71 4.05 -11.54
CA GLU A 292 -27.27 3.16 -10.52
C GLU A 292 -27.19 3.81 -9.14
N ALA A 293 -26.02 4.37 -8.79
CA ALA A 293 -25.82 5.05 -7.51
C ALA A 293 -26.76 6.26 -7.36
N ALA A 294 -26.84 7.13 -8.36
CA ALA A 294 -27.72 8.30 -8.33
C ALA A 294 -29.22 7.92 -8.31
N ALA A 295 -29.62 6.80 -8.93
CA ALA A 295 -31.00 6.34 -8.92
C ALA A 295 -31.51 5.93 -7.53
N LYS A 296 -30.60 5.74 -6.56
CA LYS A 296 -30.93 5.51 -5.14
C LYS A 296 -31.30 6.81 -4.41
N ASP A 297 -31.13 7.98 -5.02
CA ASP A 297 -31.42 9.30 -4.40
C ASP A 297 -30.60 9.55 -3.11
N PRO A 298 -29.25 9.44 -3.16
CA PRO A 298 -28.41 9.72 -1.99
C PRO A 298 -28.14 11.21 -1.79
N ASP A 299 -27.90 11.61 -0.54
CA ASP A 299 -27.31 12.92 -0.23
C ASP A 299 -25.81 12.93 -0.56
N ALA A 300 -25.15 11.77 -0.41
CA ALA A 300 -23.73 11.62 -0.74
C ALA A 300 -23.38 10.27 -1.37
N ILE A 301 -22.37 10.30 -2.24
CA ILE A 301 -21.72 9.11 -2.78
C ILE A 301 -20.30 9.05 -2.25
N VAL A 302 -19.92 7.93 -1.65
CA VAL A 302 -18.53 7.64 -1.24
C VAL A 302 -17.95 6.59 -2.17
N VAL A 303 -16.76 6.85 -2.72
CA VAL A 303 -16.09 6.00 -3.71
C VAL A 303 -14.82 5.37 -3.14
N ILE A 304 -14.63 4.07 -3.34
CA ILE A 304 -13.34 3.39 -3.13
C ILE A 304 -12.96 2.63 -4.40
N GLU A 305 -11.97 3.14 -5.14
CA GLU A 305 -11.57 2.56 -6.42
C GLU A 305 -10.07 2.74 -6.65
N PRO A 306 -9.43 1.92 -7.50
CA PRO A 306 -8.15 2.25 -8.08
C PRO A 306 -8.23 3.59 -8.82
N LEU A 307 -7.18 4.40 -8.72
CA LEU A 307 -7.15 5.78 -9.21
C LEU A 307 -7.71 5.95 -10.64
N PRO A 308 -7.33 5.15 -11.66
CA PRO A 308 -7.84 5.34 -13.02
C PRO A 308 -9.36 5.15 -13.14
N LEU A 309 -9.93 4.19 -12.40
CA LEU A 309 -11.36 3.91 -12.41
C LEU A 309 -12.14 4.95 -11.62
N GLY A 310 -11.61 5.39 -10.47
CA GLY A 310 -12.17 6.52 -9.72
C GLY A 310 -12.28 7.79 -10.57
N VAL A 311 -11.20 8.16 -11.29
CA VAL A 311 -11.23 9.30 -12.23
C VAL A 311 -12.32 9.12 -13.30
N ALA A 312 -12.45 7.92 -13.88
CA ALA A 312 -13.46 7.65 -14.89
C ALA A 312 -14.89 7.74 -14.35
N ILE A 313 -15.14 7.28 -13.12
CA ILE A 313 -16.42 7.42 -12.40
C ILE A 313 -16.76 8.89 -12.18
N LEU A 314 -15.81 9.69 -11.69
CA LEU A 314 -16.02 11.12 -11.50
C LEU A 314 -16.28 11.82 -12.85
N GLN A 315 -15.55 11.51 -13.91
CA GLN A 315 -15.82 12.08 -15.23
C GLN A 315 -17.20 11.68 -15.77
N ALA A 316 -17.70 10.49 -15.47
CA ALA A 316 -19.06 10.08 -15.82
C ALA A 316 -20.10 10.84 -14.99
N ALA A 317 -19.85 11.08 -13.71
CA ALA A 317 -20.71 11.87 -12.84
C ALA A 317 -20.81 13.34 -13.27
N GLU A 318 -19.67 13.95 -13.67
CA GLU A 318 -19.61 15.30 -14.21
C GLU A 318 -20.45 15.46 -15.48
N GLN A 319 -20.39 14.49 -16.40
CA GLN A 319 -21.19 14.51 -17.63
C GLN A 319 -22.70 14.56 -17.38
N GLN A 320 -23.12 14.11 -16.20
CA GLN A 320 -24.51 14.09 -15.75
C GLN A 320 -24.83 15.23 -14.76
N ASP A 321 -23.87 16.13 -14.47
CA ASP A 321 -23.97 17.23 -13.50
C ASP A 321 -24.37 16.76 -12.08
N LEU A 322 -24.03 15.52 -11.70
CA LEU A 322 -24.52 14.91 -10.45
C LEU A 322 -23.98 15.58 -9.18
N ALA A 323 -22.80 16.18 -9.25
CA ALA A 323 -22.22 16.94 -8.13
C ALA A 323 -22.90 18.30 -7.88
N ALA A 324 -23.95 18.65 -8.64
CA ALA A 324 -24.80 19.79 -8.33
C ALA A 324 -25.72 19.53 -7.13
N ASP A 325 -26.17 18.28 -6.97
CA ASP A 325 -27.17 17.89 -5.97
C ASP A 325 -26.66 16.81 -4.99
N ILE A 326 -25.68 16.00 -5.39
CA ILE A 326 -25.09 14.93 -4.57
C ILE A 326 -23.71 15.36 -4.11
N HIS A 327 -23.39 15.19 -2.82
CA HIS A 327 -22.04 15.40 -2.32
C HIS A 327 -21.15 14.19 -2.66
N TRP A 328 -19.95 14.45 -3.17
CA TRP A 328 -19.04 13.35 -3.57
C TRP A 328 -17.85 13.27 -2.63
N MET A 329 -17.59 12.04 -2.19
CA MET A 329 -16.51 11.75 -1.28
C MET A 329 -15.77 10.49 -1.71
N ALA A 330 -14.59 10.26 -1.13
CA ALA A 330 -13.86 9.03 -1.35
C ALA A 330 -13.05 8.60 -0.12
N GLY A 331 -12.69 7.32 -0.14
CA GLY A 331 -11.59 6.84 0.68
C GLY A 331 -10.23 7.27 0.12
N THR A 332 -9.20 6.90 0.87
CA THR A 332 -7.79 7.26 0.65
C THR A 332 -7.25 6.82 -0.71
N SER A 333 -7.83 5.81 -1.36
CA SER A 333 -7.36 5.33 -2.67
C SER A 333 -7.44 6.37 -3.79
N LEU A 334 -8.25 7.43 -3.63
CA LEU A 334 -8.34 8.54 -4.60
C LEU A 334 -7.54 9.78 -4.16
N TYR A 335 -6.76 9.69 -3.08
CA TYR A 335 -5.86 10.75 -2.65
C TYR A 335 -4.46 10.58 -3.25
N ASP A 336 -4.26 11.26 -4.38
CA ASP A 336 -2.97 11.34 -5.10
C ASP A 336 -2.70 12.80 -5.50
N ALA A 337 -1.44 13.24 -5.47
CA ALA A 337 -1.06 14.62 -5.78
C ALA A 337 -1.54 15.11 -7.17
N ALA A 338 -1.63 14.21 -8.15
CA ALA A 338 -2.08 14.51 -9.51
C ALA A 338 -3.62 14.48 -9.67
N PHE A 339 -4.36 13.90 -8.72
CA PHE A 339 -5.81 13.67 -8.85
C PHE A 339 -6.62 14.94 -9.18
N PRO A 340 -6.42 16.11 -8.52
CA PRO A 340 -7.16 17.32 -8.84
C PRO A 340 -7.02 17.76 -10.30
N ALA A 341 -5.84 17.57 -10.89
CA ALA A 341 -5.60 17.89 -12.29
C ALA A 341 -6.26 16.89 -13.26
N LEU A 342 -6.38 15.62 -12.85
CA LEU A 342 -7.00 14.55 -13.66
C LEU A 342 -8.52 14.70 -13.76
N VAL A 343 -9.17 15.13 -12.67
CA VAL A 343 -10.64 15.30 -12.62
C VAL A 343 -11.08 16.69 -13.07
N GLY A 344 -10.21 17.70 -12.93
CA GLY A 344 -10.43 19.03 -13.47
C GLY A 344 -11.33 19.95 -12.63
N PRO A 345 -11.58 21.18 -13.11
CA PRO A 345 -12.11 22.28 -12.30
C PRO A 345 -13.57 22.11 -11.86
N TYR A 346 -14.33 21.20 -12.48
CA TYR A 346 -15.70 20.89 -12.07
C TYR A 346 -15.76 20.39 -10.62
N TRP A 347 -14.71 19.72 -10.15
CA TRP A 347 -14.63 19.12 -8.81
C TRP A 347 -14.11 20.08 -7.73
N ASN A 348 -13.71 21.30 -8.09
CA ASN A 348 -13.28 22.31 -7.12
C ASN A 348 -14.43 22.67 -6.17
N GLY A 349 -14.24 22.40 -4.88
CA GLY A 349 -15.21 22.60 -3.81
C GLY A 349 -16.35 21.58 -3.80
N ARG A 350 -16.21 20.45 -4.49
CA ARG A 350 -17.26 19.42 -4.62
C ARG A 350 -16.79 17.99 -4.34
N PHE A 351 -15.57 17.83 -3.86
CA PHE A 351 -14.98 16.52 -3.62
C PHE A 351 -14.13 16.53 -2.36
N ASP A 352 -14.42 15.60 -1.46
CA ASP A 352 -13.70 15.36 -0.21
C ASP A 352 -13.12 13.94 -0.21
N ALA A 353 -11.88 13.77 0.22
CA ALA A 353 -11.28 12.46 0.45
C ALA A 353 -10.89 12.33 1.91
N GLN A 354 -11.25 11.21 2.54
CA GLN A 354 -10.61 10.81 3.78
C GLN A 354 -9.19 10.36 3.45
N ILE A 355 -8.22 10.87 4.20
CA ILE A 355 -6.80 10.51 4.08
C ILE A 355 -6.33 9.87 5.38
N GLU A 356 -5.79 8.66 5.26
CA GLU A 356 -5.32 7.84 6.38
C GLU A 356 -3.97 8.32 6.96
N LEU A 357 -3.17 9.02 6.14
CA LEU A 357 -1.89 9.62 6.51
C LEU A 357 -1.93 11.14 6.31
N ALA A 358 -0.85 11.84 6.67
CA ALA A 358 -0.73 13.29 6.48
C ALA A 358 -0.79 13.67 5.01
N THR A 359 -1.13 14.92 4.71
CA THR A 359 -1.15 15.37 3.32
C THR A 359 0.23 15.21 2.67
N VAL A 360 0.25 14.90 1.38
CA VAL A 360 1.50 14.68 0.62
C VAL A 360 2.41 15.91 0.62
N ASP A 361 1.85 17.10 0.84
CA ASP A 361 2.54 18.39 0.94
C ASP A 361 2.82 18.83 2.38
N SER A 362 2.52 18.00 3.38
CA SER A 362 2.79 18.32 4.78
C SER A 362 4.29 18.51 5.04
N THR A 363 4.64 19.42 5.95
CA THR A 363 6.05 19.77 6.21
C THR A 363 6.56 19.15 7.51
N GLY A 364 5.96 18.06 7.95
CA GLY A 364 6.43 17.31 9.11
C GLY A 364 7.72 16.54 8.79
N PRO A 365 8.50 16.14 9.81
CA PRO A 365 9.83 15.57 9.61
C PRO A 365 9.82 14.26 8.80
N ASP A 366 8.91 13.33 9.06
CA ASP A 366 8.83 12.08 8.31
C ASP A 366 8.28 12.30 6.91
N ASN A 367 7.31 13.20 6.71
CA ASN A 367 6.86 13.53 5.35
C ASN A 367 7.97 14.19 4.54
N THR A 368 8.75 15.08 5.15
CA THR A 368 9.89 15.73 4.49
C THR A 368 10.94 14.70 4.11
N LEU A 369 11.29 13.79 5.04
CA LEU A 369 12.23 12.70 4.76
C LEU A 369 11.74 11.77 3.65
N TRP A 370 10.44 11.43 3.64
CA TRP A 370 9.83 10.67 2.55
C TRP A 370 10.02 11.36 1.20
N VAL A 371 9.76 12.67 1.12
CA VAL A 371 9.95 13.43 -0.11
C VAL A 371 11.40 13.39 -0.57
N GLU A 372 12.34 13.67 0.32
CA GLU A 372 13.78 13.70 0.04
C GLU A 372 14.32 12.33 -0.39
N VAL A 373 13.88 11.25 0.27
CA VAL A 373 14.26 9.88 -0.08
C VAL A 373 13.77 9.52 -1.47
N LEU A 374 12.51 9.80 -1.79
CA LEU A 374 11.98 9.49 -3.11
C LEU A 374 12.61 10.38 -4.21
N ASP A 375 12.99 11.62 -3.91
CA ASP A 375 13.72 12.47 -4.86
C ASP A 375 15.13 11.94 -5.17
N ALA A 376 15.80 11.37 -4.17
CA ALA A 376 17.18 10.89 -4.29
C ALA A 376 17.29 9.43 -4.79
N TYR A 377 16.37 8.55 -4.37
CA TYR A 377 16.43 7.10 -4.58
C TYR A 377 15.22 6.54 -5.33
N GLY A 378 14.14 7.31 -5.44
CA GLY A 378 12.94 6.90 -6.17
C GLY A 378 13.13 6.95 -7.69
N SER A 379 12.26 6.24 -8.40
CA SER A 379 12.13 6.39 -9.85
C SER A 379 11.37 7.68 -10.19
N ALA A 380 11.61 8.24 -11.37
CA ALA A 380 11.01 9.52 -11.76
C ALA A 380 9.47 9.49 -11.85
N ASP A 381 8.90 8.31 -12.06
CA ASP A 381 7.46 8.05 -12.12
C ASP A 381 6.88 7.53 -10.78
N GLN A 382 7.67 7.53 -9.70
CA GLN A 382 7.22 7.14 -8.36
C GLN A 382 6.04 8.02 -7.93
N PRO A 383 4.86 7.44 -7.64
CA PRO A 383 3.71 8.20 -7.17
C PRO A 383 4.03 8.96 -5.88
N ARG A 384 3.40 10.14 -5.74
CA ARG A 384 3.37 10.91 -4.50
C ARG A 384 1.96 10.85 -3.95
N ASP A 385 1.70 9.71 -3.31
CA ASP A 385 0.42 9.31 -2.80
C ASP A 385 0.54 8.82 -1.34
N THR A 386 -0.58 8.54 -0.73
CA THR A 386 -0.63 7.98 0.63
C THR A 386 -0.03 6.57 0.75
N PHE A 387 -0.02 5.77 -0.33
CA PHE A 387 0.46 4.39 -0.30
C PHE A 387 1.99 4.34 -0.31
N SER A 388 2.63 5.24 -1.04
CA SER A 388 4.07 5.46 -0.97
C SER A 388 4.50 6.01 0.39
N GLN A 389 3.73 6.92 1.02
CA GLN A 389 3.98 7.33 2.41
C GLN A 389 3.92 6.13 3.36
N SER A 390 2.91 5.26 3.23
CA SER A 390 2.74 4.11 4.12
C SER A 390 3.81 3.03 3.91
N GLY A 391 4.25 2.80 2.67
CA GLY A 391 5.38 1.92 2.36
C GLY A 391 6.72 2.43 2.89
N PHE A 392 6.99 3.73 2.73
CA PHE A 392 8.14 4.39 3.37
C PHE A 392 8.10 4.22 4.89
N LEU A 393 6.95 4.47 5.52
CA LEU A 393 6.80 4.39 6.96
C LEU A 393 6.94 2.95 7.46
N ALA A 394 6.42 1.95 6.75
CA ALA A 394 6.65 0.54 7.06
C ALA A 394 8.15 0.18 7.06
N ALA A 395 8.89 0.63 6.05
CA ALA A 395 10.33 0.42 5.94
C ALA A 395 11.12 1.14 7.04
N LYS A 396 10.70 2.36 7.40
CA LYS A 396 11.25 3.14 8.51
C LYS A 396 11.03 2.48 9.87
N ILE A 397 9.80 2.05 10.16
CA ILE A 397 9.45 1.31 11.38
C ILE A 397 10.31 0.06 11.52
N PHE A 398 10.43 -0.76 10.46
CA PHE A 398 11.27 -1.94 10.47
C PHE A 398 12.72 -1.58 10.78
N THR A 399 13.29 -0.63 10.02
CA THR A 399 14.68 -0.18 10.16
C THR A 399 14.99 0.28 11.58
N GLU A 400 14.19 1.18 12.13
CA GLU A 400 14.40 1.73 13.47
C GLU A 400 14.27 0.67 14.57
N THR A 401 13.40 -0.32 14.37
CA THR A 401 13.24 -1.43 15.31
C THR A 401 14.47 -2.34 15.31
N VAL A 402 14.97 -2.71 14.13
CA VAL A 402 16.09 -3.67 14.02
C VAL A 402 17.47 -3.04 14.23
N LEU A 403 17.59 -1.71 14.15
CA LEU A 403 18.81 -0.98 14.53
C LEU A 403 19.24 -1.23 15.98
N GLY A 404 18.30 -1.62 16.86
CA GLY A 404 18.59 -1.96 18.25
C GLY A 404 19.15 -3.38 18.47
N LEU A 405 19.14 -4.23 17.44
CA LEU A 405 19.52 -5.64 17.54
C LEU A 405 21.02 -5.85 17.28
N THR A 406 21.57 -6.90 17.88
CA THR A 406 22.92 -7.41 17.58
C THR A 406 22.94 -8.23 16.29
N ASP A 407 24.12 -8.46 15.71
CA ASP A 407 24.25 -9.28 14.49
C ASP A 407 23.71 -10.71 14.67
N ASP A 408 23.93 -11.32 15.84
CA ASP A 408 23.41 -12.66 16.17
C ASP A 408 21.87 -12.66 16.24
N GLU A 409 21.24 -11.58 16.72
CA GLU A 409 19.78 -11.42 16.75
C GLU A 409 19.21 -11.12 15.35
N LEU A 410 19.94 -10.38 14.51
CA LEU A 410 19.54 -10.12 13.12
C LEU A 410 19.57 -11.39 12.26
N ASP A 411 20.43 -12.34 12.59
CA ASP A 411 20.51 -13.65 11.93
C ASP A 411 19.47 -14.65 12.47
N ASP A 412 18.74 -14.31 13.54
CA ASP A 412 17.65 -15.10 14.11
C ASP A 412 16.29 -14.46 13.81
N ARG A 413 15.56 -15.04 12.84
CA ARG A 413 14.19 -14.62 12.51
C ARG A 413 13.29 -14.54 13.75
N GLY A 414 13.46 -15.43 14.73
CA GLY A 414 12.69 -15.41 15.97
C GLY A 414 12.91 -14.15 16.78
N ALA A 415 14.17 -13.70 16.90
CA ALA A 415 14.52 -12.48 17.60
C ALA A 415 14.02 -11.23 16.86
N VAL A 416 14.14 -11.19 15.53
CA VAL A 416 13.56 -10.11 14.71
C VAL A 416 12.04 -10.05 14.89
N THR A 417 11.34 -11.19 14.80
CA THR A 417 9.89 -11.28 15.03
C THR A 417 9.51 -10.79 16.44
N GLU A 418 10.25 -11.18 17.49
CA GLU A 418 9.99 -10.72 18.85
C GLU A 418 10.18 -9.20 19.00
N ALA A 419 11.21 -8.63 18.34
CA ALA A 419 11.46 -7.19 18.34
C ALA A 419 10.31 -6.43 17.67
N LEU A 420 9.83 -6.90 16.50
CA LEU A 420 8.72 -6.27 15.78
C LEU A 420 7.39 -6.38 16.54
N ARG A 421 7.10 -7.53 17.16
CA ARG A 421 5.92 -7.71 18.05
C ARG A 421 5.98 -6.83 19.30
N SER A 422 7.16 -6.35 19.68
CA SER A 422 7.35 -5.46 20.83
C SER A 422 7.13 -3.98 20.48
N ILE A 423 6.70 -3.66 19.26
CA ILE A 423 6.32 -2.29 18.89
C ILE A 423 4.94 -1.99 19.47
N PHE A 424 4.88 -1.08 20.44
CA PHE A 424 3.64 -0.66 21.10
C PHE A 424 3.29 0.80 20.87
N ARG A 425 4.28 1.67 20.61
CA ARG A 425 4.04 3.11 20.50
C ARG A 425 5.06 3.72 19.55
N TYR A 426 4.80 3.54 18.27
CA TYR A 426 5.57 4.19 17.22
C TYR A 426 4.84 5.47 16.79
N GLU A 427 5.51 6.62 16.90
CA GLU A 427 4.94 7.92 16.57
C GLU A 427 5.54 8.43 15.25
N SER A 428 4.70 9.03 14.41
CA SER A 428 5.12 9.69 13.16
C SER A 428 4.18 10.85 12.87
N ASP A 429 4.69 11.95 12.29
CA ASP A 429 3.83 13.06 11.82
C ASP A 429 2.91 12.67 10.67
N LEU A 430 3.17 11.54 10.01
CA LEU A 430 2.29 10.97 9.00
C LEU A 430 0.99 10.43 9.62
N LEU A 431 1.05 9.88 10.84
CA LEU A 431 -0.09 9.24 11.48
C LEU A 431 -0.90 10.22 12.32
N CYS A 432 -2.14 9.87 12.63
CA CYS A 432 -2.98 10.59 13.60
C CYS A 432 -2.85 10.01 15.02
N GLY A 433 -2.55 8.71 15.12
CA GLY A 433 -2.29 7.99 16.37
C GLY A 433 -0.98 7.20 16.29
N SER A 434 -0.67 6.48 17.36
CA SER A 434 0.54 5.65 17.40
C SER A 434 0.35 4.35 16.63
N TYR A 435 1.32 3.97 15.80
CA TYR A 435 1.38 2.62 15.24
C TYR A 435 1.83 1.61 16.31
N TYR A 436 1.26 0.42 16.26
CA TYR A 436 1.69 -0.71 17.06
C TYR A 436 1.48 -2.05 16.33
N PHE A 437 2.32 -3.01 16.68
CA PHE A 437 2.11 -4.42 16.41
C PHE A 437 1.56 -5.05 17.71
N GLY A 438 2.39 -5.18 18.74
CA GLY A 438 1.95 -5.70 20.02
C GLY A 438 1.53 -7.18 19.98
N PRO A 439 0.84 -7.65 21.04
CA PRO A 439 0.48 -9.05 21.24
C PRO A 439 -0.92 -9.40 20.68
N GLY A 440 -1.55 -8.49 19.94
CA GLY A 440 -2.92 -8.66 19.46
C GLY A 440 -3.07 -9.82 18.48
N ASP A 441 -4.27 -10.41 18.46
CA ASP A 441 -4.67 -11.36 17.41
C ASP A 441 -5.18 -10.65 16.15
N GLU A 442 -5.40 -9.34 16.23
CA GLU A 442 -5.77 -8.41 15.15
C GLU A 442 -5.02 -7.07 15.31
N HIS A 443 -4.85 -6.34 14.21
CA HIS A 443 -4.07 -5.10 14.15
C HIS A 443 -4.79 -4.03 13.33
N LYS A 444 -5.44 -3.10 14.03
CA LYS A 444 -6.13 -1.93 13.46
C LYS A 444 -5.54 -0.63 14.05
N SER A 445 -4.22 -0.56 14.18
CA SER A 445 -3.53 0.52 14.94
C SER A 445 -3.71 1.92 14.37
N ASN A 446 -4.02 2.04 13.08
CA ASN A 446 -4.46 3.28 12.49
C ASN A 446 -5.98 3.21 12.30
N HIS A 447 -6.72 3.96 13.11
CA HIS A 447 -8.18 4.06 13.01
C HIS A 447 -8.65 5.53 13.02
N ALA A 448 -7.74 6.45 12.72
CA ALA A 448 -7.97 7.88 12.66
C ALA A 448 -7.52 8.43 11.29
N GLY A 449 -8.06 9.58 10.90
CA GLY A 449 -7.69 10.18 9.61
C GLY A 449 -7.97 11.66 9.56
N ARG A 450 -7.71 12.24 8.40
CA ARG A 450 -7.97 13.65 8.06
C ARG A 450 -8.90 13.71 6.86
N ILE A 451 -9.40 14.90 6.53
CA ILE A 451 -10.09 15.13 5.26
C ILE A 451 -9.27 16.10 4.41
N ALA A 452 -9.13 15.79 3.13
CA ALA A 452 -8.64 16.71 2.11
C ALA A 452 -9.74 16.99 1.08
N SER A 453 -9.91 18.25 0.73
CA SER A 453 -10.88 18.70 -0.28
C SER A 453 -10.14 19.24 -1.49
N ILE A 454 -10.75 19.10 -2.68
CA ILE A 454 -10.23 19.78 -3.88
C ILE A 454 -10.63 21.25 -3.82
N VAL A 455 -9.66 22.16 -3.73
CA VAL A 455 -9.87 23.62 -3.73
C VAL A 455 -8.90 24.26 -4.72
N ASP A 456 -9.43 25.07 -5.64
CA ASP A 456 -8.66 25.77 -6.67
C ASP A 456 -7.68 24.87 -7.45
N GLY A 457 -8.07 23.62 -7.72
CA GLY A 457 -7.29 22.65 -8.48
C GLY A 457 -6.17 21.97 -7.70
N ALA A 458 -6.18 22.04 -6.37
CA ALA A 458 -5.22 21.38 -5.49
C ALA A 458 -5.94 20.71 -4.30
N TRP A 459 -5.25 19.78 -3.64
CA TRP A 459 -5.69 19.27 -2.35
C TRP A 459 -5.47 20.31 -1.26
N VAL A 460 -6.46 20.47 -0.39
CA VAL A 460 -6.36 21.29 0.81
C VAL A 460 -6.95 20.49 1.98
N GLN A 461 -6.19 20.34 3.06
CA GLN A 461 -6.69 19.72 4.28
C GLN A 461 -7.87 20.54 4.84
N SER A 462 -9.04 19.91 4.92
CA SER A 462 -10.29 20.53 5.38
C SER A 462 -10.72 20.05 6.77
N ALA A 463 -10.19 18.93 7.25
CA ALA A 463 -10.30 18.49 8.64
C ALA A 463 -8.96 17.99 9.17
N ASP A 464 -8.69 18.27 10.44
CA ASP A 464 -7.55 17.69 11.18
C ASP A 464 -7.87 16.27 11.65
N CYS A 465 -6.91 15.60 12.29
CA CYS A 465 -7.08 14.25 12.80
C CYS A 465 -8.37 14.06 13.60
N PHE A 466 -9.15 13.06 13.24
CA PHE A 466 -10.33 12.60 13.96
C PHE A 466 -10.39 11.08 13.98
N GLU A 467 -10.97 10.56 15.07
CA GLU A 467 -11.22 9.14 15.24
C GLU A 467 -12.42 8.70 14.40
N VAL A 468 -12.28 7.57 13.71
CA VAL A 468 -13.37 6.95 12.95
C VAL A 468 -14.16 6.05 13.88
N ASN A 469 -15.47 6.29 13.96
CA ASN A 469 -16.36 5.55 14.84
C ASN A 469 -16.85 4.26 14.15
N ASP A 470 -16.00 3.25 14.00
CA ASP A 470 -16.43 1.94 13.49
C ASP A 470 -16.81 0.99 14.64
N PRO A 471 -18.02 0.39 14.65
CA PRO A 471 -18.37 -0.67 15.61
C PRO A 471 -17.37 -1.84 15.65
N ASP A 472 -16.66 -2.13 14.55
CA ASP A 472 -15.66 -3.21 14.46
C ASP A 472 -14.34 -2.91 15.21
N LEU A 473 -14.22 -1.72 15.81
CA LEU A 473 -13.07 -1.31 16.63
C LEU A 473 -13.26 -1.61 18.13
N GLU A 474 -14.39 -2.17 18.58
CA GLU A 474 -14.65 -2.37 20.02
C GLU A 474 -13.52 -3.16 20.72
N ASP A 475 -13.09 -4.27 20.13
CA ASP A 475 -12.04 -5.13 20.68
C ASP A 475 -10.65 -4.48 20.58
N THR A 476 -10.36 -3.80 19.46
CA THR A 476 -9.14 -3.00 19.26
C THR A 476 -9.01 -1.91 20.33
N LEU A 477 -10.05 -1.09 20.54
CA LEU A 477 -10.06 -0.03 21.56
C LEU A 477 -10.01 -0.58 23.00
N ALA A 478 -10.50 -1.81 23.22
CA ALA A 478 -10.33 -2.49 24.50
C ALA A 478 -8.86 -2.90 24.73
N LEU A 479 -8.21 -3.47 23.73
CA LEU A 479 -6.79 -3.84 23.75
C LEU A 479 -5.91 -2.60 23.97
N GLU A 480 -6.14 -1.52 23.24
CA GLU A 480 -5.38 -0.28 23.40
C GLU A 480 -5.49 0.31 24.80
N ARG A 481 -6.68 0.24 25.42
CA ARG A 481 -6.85 0.64 26.83
C ARG A 481 -6.07 -0.25 27.79
N GLU A 482 -5.97 -1.54 27.51
CA GLU A 482 -5.15 -2.47 28.30
C GLU A 482 -3.65 -2.17 28.14
N LEU A 483 -3.20 -1.90 26.92
CA LEU A 483 -1.82 -1.59 26.58
C LEU A 483 -1.41 -0.15 26.96
N GLY A 484 -2.38 0.70 27.33
CA GLY A 484 -2.13 2.11 27.66
C GLY A 484 -1.81 2.97 26.44
N LEU A 485 -2.32 2.57 25.27
CA LEU A 485 -2.15 3.25 23.98
C LEU A 485 -3.26 4.28 23.70
N GLY A 486 -4.39 4.20 24.43
CA GLY A 486 -5.51 5.11 24.23
C GLY A 486 -5.13 6.59 24.42
N GLY A 487 -5.38 7.39 23.37
CA GLY A 487 -5.32 8.85 23.33
C GLY A 487 -6.64 9.50 23.71
#